data_AF-A0A562KBW2-F1
#
_entry.id   AF-A0A562KBW2-F1
#
_cell.length_a   1.000
_cell.length_b   1.000
_cell.length_c   1.000
_cell.angle_alpha   90.00
_cell.angle_beta   90.00
_cell.angle_gamma   90.00
#
_symmetry.space_group_name_H-M   'P 1'
#
loop_
_entity.id
_entity.type
_entity.pdbx_description
1 polymer ?
#
loop_
_entity_poly.entity_id
_entity_poly.type
_entity_poly.pdbx_seq_one_letter_code
_entity_poly.pdbx_strand_id
1 'polypeptide(L)'
;METKLIQIETVSAEEFKTEIVNAILEQLKPLLQKEKIEDNKKEMITRTEAADLLNISLVKLWEITKNNLIPKYKIGGKVLHKKIDVQRFINESFKS
;
A
#
# COMPACT_ATOMS: atom_id res chain seq x y z
N MET A 1 -20.13 -26.20 -36.76
CA MET A 1 -19.17 -25.97 -35.66
C MET A 1 -19.48 -27.00 -34.60
N GLU A 2 -18.59 -27.98 -34.41
CA GLU A 2 -18.82 -29.08 -33.46
C GLU A 2 -18.42 -28.64 -32.06
N THR A 3 -19.40 -28.61 -31.14
CA THR A 3 -19.16 -28.40 -29.71
C THR A 3 -18.66 -29.70 -29.09
N LYS A 4 -17.38 -29.76 -28.73
CA LYS A 4 -16.81 -30.84 -27.91
C LYS A 4 -17.28 -30.65 -26.47
N LEU A 5 -18.19 -31.52 -26.02
CA LEU A 5 -18.58 -31.63 -24.62
C LEU A 5 -17.55 -32.50 -23.90
N ILE A 6 -16.84 -31.90 -22.94
CA ILE A 6 -15.88 -32.61 -22.08
C ILE A 6 -16.60 -32.83 -20.75
N GLN A 7 -16.90 -34.10 -20.45
CA GLN A 7 -17.55 -34.49 -19.20
C GLN A 7 -16.48 -35.06 -18.27
N ILE A 8 -16.23 -34.38 -17.15
CA ILE A 8 -15.23 -34.77 -16.16
C ILE A 8 -16.00 -35.48 -15.04
N GLU A 9 -15.90 -36.81 -14.98
CA GLU A 9 -16.71 -37.64 -14.05
C GLU A 9 -16.21 -37.63 -12.60
N THR A 10 -14.99 -37.14 -12.34
CA THR A 10 -14.32 -37.31 -11.04
C THR A 10 -14.21 -36.04 -10.20
N VAL A 11 -14.76 -34.91 -10.65
CA VAL A 11 -14.67 -33.63 -9.93
C VAL A 11 -16.05 -32.99 -9.89
N SER A 12 -16.55 -32.72 -8.69
CA SER A 12 -17.81 -31.99 -8.53
C SER A 12 -17.66 -30.58 -9.10
N ALA A 13 -18.74 -30.03 -9.69
CA ALA A 13 -18.75 -28.65 -10.16
C ALA A 13 -18.34 -27.63 -9.08
N GLU A 14 -18.59 -27.97 -7.80
CA GLU A 14 -18.20 -27.16 -6.65
C GLU A 14 -16.69 -27.21 -6.36
N GLU A 15 -16.07 -28.37 -6.50
CA GLU A 15 -14.62 -28.55 -6.33
C GLU A 15 -13.87 -27.80 -7.43
N PHE A 16 -14.33 -27.93 -8.68
CA PHE A 16 -13.77 -27.23 -9.82
C PHE A 16 -13.86 -25.70 -9.66
N LYS A 17 -15.00 -25.19 -9.19
CA LYS A 17 -15.17 -23.75 -8.91
C LYS A 17 -14.21 -23.29 -7.82
N THR A 18 -14.05 -24.08 -6.76
CA THR A 18 -13.18 -23.74 -5.62
C THR A 18 -11.72 -23.72 -6.05
N GLU A 19 -11.30 -24.66 -6.89
CA GLU A 19 -9.94 -24.76 -7.40
C GLU A 19 -9.61 -23.60 -8.35
N ILE A 20 -10.55 -23.20 -9.22
CA ILE A 20 -10.40 -21.99 -10.05
C ILE A 20 -10.26 -20.74 -9.18
N VAL A 21 -11.12 -20.57 -8.17
CA VAL A 21 -11.08 -19.40 -7.29
C VAL A 21 -9.76 -19.36 -6.52
N ASN A 22 -9.28 -20.50 -6.01
CA ASN A 22 -8.01 -20.59 -5.31
C ASN A 22 -6.82 -20.28 -6.23
N ALA A 23 -6.78 -20.83 -7.44
CA ALA A 23 -5.73 -20.55 -8.42
C ALA A 23 -5.69 -19.05 -8.79
N ILE A 24 -6.86 -18.44 -8.99
CA ILE A 24 -6.96 -16.99 -9.26
C ILE A 24 -6.46 -16.18 -8.05
N LEU A 25 -6.87 -16.53 -6.83
CA LEU A 25 -6.43 -15.85 -5.61
C LEU A 25 -4.92 -15.98 -5.39
N GLU A 26 -4.32 -17.13 -5.67
CA GLU A 26 -2.88 -17.34 -5.57
C GLU A 26 -2.10 -16.47 -6.56
N GLN A 27 -2.61 -16.27 -7.77
CA GLN A 27 -1.99 -15.38 -8.75
C GLN A 27 -2.22 -13.89 -8.45
N LEU A 28 -3.32 -13.53 -7.78
CA LEU A 28 -3.61 -12.15 -7.36
C LEU A 28 -2.82 -11.71 -6.13
N LYS A 29 -2.53 -12.61 -5.18
CA LYS A 29 -1.73 -12.33 -3.97
C LYS A 29 -0.41 -11.57 -4.22
N PRO A 30 0.46 -11.96 -5.16
CA PRO A 30 1.71 -11.24 -5.41
C PRO A 30 1.50 -9.84 -6.01
N LEU A 31 0.40 -9.62 -6.75
CA LEU A 31 0.07 -8.30 -7.30
C LEU A 31 -0.35 -7.32 -6.19
N LEU A 32 -1.14 -7.80 -5.22
CA LEU A 32 -1.54 -7.03 -4.04
C LEU A 32 -0.37 -6.74 -3.08
N GLN A 33 0.66 -7.58 -3.09
CA GLN A 33 1.85 -7.39 -2.23
C GLN A 33 2.84 -6.39 -2.84
N LYS A 34 2.97 -6.34 -4.17
CA LYS A 34 3.85 -5.38 -4.87
C LYS A 34 3.46 -3.92 -4.64
N GLU A 35 2.17 -3.62 -4.56
CA GLU A 35 1.71 -2.24 -4.35
C GLU A 35 2.03 -1.69 -2.95
N LYS A 36 2.34 -2.53 -1.95
CA LYS A 36 2.42 -2.07 -0.56
C LYS A 36 3.82 -1.73 -0.03
N ILE A 37 4.92 -2.18 -0.64
CA ILE A 37 6.16 -2.31 0.15
C ILE A 37 7.46 -1.82 -0.52
N GLU A 38 7.62 -1.85 -1.85
CA GLU A 38 8.98 -1.78 -2.41
C GLU A 38 9.45 -0.40 -2.87
N ASP A 39 8.60 0.47 -3.42
CA ASP A 39 9.09 1.74 -3.98
C ASP A 39 9.24 2.89 -2.95
N ASN A 40 8.46 2.90 -1.87
CA ASN A 40 8.41 4.05 -0.94
C ASN A 40 9.40 4.01 0.24
N LYS A 41 10.21 2.94 0.41
CA LYS A 41 11.04 2.77 1.62
C LYS A 41 12.25 3.70 1.71
N LYS A 42 12.75 4.20 0.57
CA LYS A 42 13.95 5.06 0.52
C LYS A 42 13.69 6.48 0.05
N GLU A 43 12.46 6.80 -0.37
CA GLU A 43 12.12 8.13 -0.86
C GLU A 43 12.06 9.11 0.32
N MET A 44 13.02 10.03 0.33
CA MET A 44 13.07 11.16 1.25
C MET A 44 12.38 12.34 0.60
N ILE A 45 11.36 12.87 1.26
CA ILE A 45 10.60 14.03 0.83
C ILE A 45 10.87 15.21 1.74
N THR A 46 10.78 16.41 1.19
CA THR A 46 10.93 17.67 1.91
C THR A 46 9.70 17.98 2.77
N ARG A 47 9.86 18.94 3.70
CA ARG A 47 8.74 19.42 4.53
C ARG A 47 7.56 19.95 3.69
N THR A 48 7.81 20.57 2.55
CA THR A 48 6.76 21.07 1.66
C THR A 48 6.01 19.92 1.03
N GLU A 49 6.72 18.96 0.43
CA GLU A 49 6.11 17.78 -0.19
C GLU A 49 5.34 16.92 0.82
N ALA A 50 5.83 16.78 2.06
CA ALA A 50 5.12 16.08 3.12
C ALA A 50 3.81 16.78 3.52
N ALA A 51 3.80 18.11 3.53
CA ALA A 51 2.60 18.89 3.82
C ALA A 51 1.57 18.79 2.69
N ASP A 52 2.04 18.84 1.44
CA ASP A 52 1.20 18.67 0.24
C ASP A 52 0.59 17.27 0.19
N LEU A 53 1.37 16.22 0.51
CA LEU A 53 0.90 14.83 0.55
C LEU A 53 -0.18 14.61 1.61
N LEU A 54 -0.04 15.25 2.77
CA LEU A 54 -1.03 15.22 3.85
C LEU A 54 -2.19 16.20 3.62
N ASN A 55 -2.10 17.08 2.63
CA ASN A 55 -3.00 18.19 2.39
C ASN A 55 -3.24 19.06 3.66
N ILE A 56 -2.15 19.41 4.35
CA ILE A 56 -2.16 20.21 5.57
C ILE A 56 -1.22 21.43 5.46
N SER A 57 -1.39 22.41 6.34
CA SER A 57 -0.46 23.54 6.41
C SER A 57 0.92 23.14 6.97
N LEU A 58 1.97 23.87 6.57
CA LEU A 58 3.32 23.69 7.10
C LEU A 58 3.41 23.84 8.63
N VAL A 59 2.55 24.69 9.19
CA VAL A 59 2.44 24.90 10.65
C VAL A 59 1.90 23.62 11.31
N LYS A 60 0.86 23.00 10.72
CA LYS A 60 0.30 21.76 11.24
C LYS A 60 1.27 20.60 11.15
N LEU A 61 2.01 20.49 10.04
CA LEU A 61 3.07 19.51 9.89
C LEU A 61 4.17 19.71 10.96
N TRP A 62 4.50 20.96 11.29
CA TRP A 62 5.45 21.25 12.36
C TRP A 62 4.94 20.80 13.74
N GLU A 63 3.66 21.00 14.06
CA GLU A 63 3.06 20.48 15.30
C GLU A 63 3.14 18.95 15.38
N ILE A 64 2.77 18.27 14.29
CA ILE A 64 2.78 16.80 14.20
C ILE A 64 4.21 16.25 14.38
N THR A 65 5.20 16.88 13.73
CA THR A 65 6.61 16.48 13.84
C THR A 65 7.24 16.90 15.17
N LYS A 66 6.73 17.93 15.84
CA LYS A 66 7.10 18.30 17.22
C LYS A 66 6.56 17.28 18.23
N ASN A 67 5.37 16.74 17.99
CA ASN A 67 4.73 15.71 18.81
C ASN A 67 5.28 14.30 18.55
N ASN A 68 6.36 14.16 17.76
CA ASN A 68 6.97 12.87 17.38
C ASN A 68 6.03 11.90 16.65
N LEU A 69 4.93 12.38 16.06
CA LEU A 69 4.00 11.55 15.28
C LEU A 69 4.58 11.15 13.91
N ILE A 70 5.41 12.02 13.32
CA ILE A 70 6.14 11.74 12.08
C ILE A 70 7.64 11.97 12.33
N PRO A 71 8.51 10.98 12.11
CA PRO A 71 9.96 11.12 12.21
C PRO A 71 10.50 12.20 11.27
N LYS A 72 11.48 12.98 11.74
CA LYS A 72 12.17 13.99 10.96
C LYS A 72 13.67 13.68 10.87
N TYR A 73 14.24 13.88 9.70
CA TYR A 73 15.65 13.66 9.41
C TYR A 73 16.27 14.99 8.98
N LYS A 74 17.36 15.40 9.63
CA LYS A 74 18.09 16.61 9.23
C LYS A 74 19.33 16.22 8.44
N ILE A 75 19.34 16.46 7.14
CA ILE A 75 20.44 16.11 6.24
C ILE A 75 20.87 17.39 5.50
N GLY A 76 22.14 17.78 5.63
CA GLY A 76 22.69 18.96 4.94
C GLY A 76 21.96 20.28 5.25
N GLY A 77 21.43 20.44 6.48
CA GLY A 77 20.69 21.64 6.89
C GLY A 77 19.20 21.65 6.52
N LYS A 78 18.73 20.70 5.69
CA LYS A 78 17.32 20.55 5.32
C LYS A 78 16.63 19.52 6.19
N VAL A 79 15.34 19.74 6.48
CA VAL A 79 14.48 18.77 7.17
C VAL A 79 13.75 17.93 6.12
N LEU A 80 13.93 16.62 6.22
CA LEU A 80 13.37 15.60 5.34
C LEU A 80 12.54 14.61 6.15
N HIS A 81 11.59 13.99 5.49
CA HIS A 81 10.73 12.94 6.01
C HIS A 81 10.79 11.74 5.08
N LYS A 82 10.70 10.53 5.62
CA LYS A 82 10.49 9.37 4.77
C LYS A 82 9.04 9.38 4.31
N LYS A 83 8.81 9.21 3.02
CA LYS A 83 7.47 9.16 2.44
C LYS A 83 6.59 8.08 3.09
N ILE A 84 7.18 6.94 3.42
CA ILE A 84 6.49 5.83 4.10
C ILE A 84 5.95 6.21 5.48
N ASP A 85 6.69 7.01 6.25
CA ASP A 85 6.25 7.42 7.59
C ASP A 85 5.07 8.38 7.49
N VAL A 86 5.06 9.25 6.48
CA VAL A 86 3.95 10.15 6.19
C VAL A 86 2.71 9.37 5.75
N GLN A 87 2.87 8.39 4.84
CA GLN A 87 1.77 7.51 4.43
C GLN A 87 1.22 6.66 5.58
N ARG A 88 2.09 6.22 6.50
CA ARG A 88 1.67 5.49 7.70
C ARG A 88 0.78 6.33 8.58
N PHE A 89 1.15 7.59 8.81
CA PHE A 89 0.35 8.54 9.59
C PHE A 89 -1.06 8.75 9.00
N ILE A 90 -1.17 8.79 7.66
CA ILE A 90 -2.47 8.85 6.96
C ILE A 90 -3.32 7.62 7.31
N ASN A 91 -2.75 6.42 7.16
CA ASN A 91 -3.47 5.17 7.41
C ASN A 91 -3.87 4.98 8.88
N GLU A 92 -3.09 5.50 9.83
CA GLU A 92 -3.42 5.48 11.25
C GLU A 92 -4.52 6.49 11.59
N SER A 93 -4.51 7.67 10.96
CA SER A 93 -5.53 8.71 11.16
C SER A 93 -6.92 8.31 10.65
N PHE A 94 -7.01 7.51 9.58
CA PHE A 94 -8.29 7.01 9.04
C PHE A 94 -8.87 5.79 9.78
N LYS A 95 -8.15 5.24 10.78
CA LYS A 95 -8.59 4.07 11.56
C LYS A 95 -9.33 4.43 12.85
N SER A 96 -9.48 5.70 13.19
CA SER A 96 -10.31 6.22 14.31
C SER A 96 -11.63 6.76 13.80
#